data_AF-A0A1Q9LHU2-F1
#
_entry.id   AF-A0A1Q9LHU2-F1
#
_cell.length_a   1.000
_cell.length_b   1.000
_cell.length_c   1.000
_cell.angle_alpha   90.00
_cell.angle_beta   90.00
_cell.angle_gamma   90.00
#
_symmetry.space_group_name_H-M   'P 1'
#
loop_
_entity.id
_entity.type
_entity.pdbx_description
1 polymer ?
#
loop_
_entity_poly.entity_id
_entity_poly.type
_entity_poly.pdbx_seq_one_letter_code
_entity_poly.pdbx_strand_id
1 'polypeptide(L)'
;MDSAPIYDDKAEVRGRLDLTSADWQRAAEPDADPDGEYVEIAFVPHTDGNTYIAMRNSKHTAPDDTVLVFTESEWDAFVAGAKAGEFDEPW
;
A
#
# COMPACT_ATOMS: atom_id res chain seq x y z
N MET A 1 -14.52 -16.32 23.01
CA MET A 1 -13.90 -15.05 22.59
C MET A 1 -14.08 -15.00 21.09
N ASP A 2 -14.98 -14.12 20.66
CA ASP A 2 -15.44 -14.00 19.28
C ASP A 2 -14.24 -13.74 18.35
N SER A 3 -14.00 -14.68 17.44
CA SER A 3 -13.15 -14.41 16.28
C SER A 3 -13.91 -13.40 15.45
N ALA A 4 -13.40 -12.17 15.37
CA ALA A 4 -13.92 -11.20 14.42
C ALA A 4 -13.93 -11.84 13.02
N PRO A 5 -15.01 -11.70 12.23
CA PRO A 5 -15.01 -12.17 10.86
C PRO A 5 -13.88 -11.47 10.11
N ILE A 6 -13.02 -12.25 9.46
CA ILE A 6 -12.02 -11.73 8.55
C ILE A 6 -12.79 -11.14 7.36
N TYR A 7 -12.96 -9.81 7.35
CA TYR A 7 -13.45 -9.03 6.21
C TYR A 7 -12.34 -8.80 5.18
N ASP A 8 -11.47 -9.78 4.93
CA ASP A 8 -10.46 -9.66 3.88
C ASP A 8 -11.10 -10.06 2.56
N ASP A 9 -11.82 -9.11 1.95
CA ASP A 9 -12.40 -9.17 0.60
C ASP A 9 -11.30 -9.17 -0.50
N LYS A 10 -10.05 -9.53 -0.14
CA LYS A 10 -8.84 -9.26 -0.93
C LYS A 10 -7.95 -10.44 -1.17
N ALA A 11 -8.22 -11.60 -0.59
CA ALA A 11 -7.49 -12.81 -0.94
C ALA A 11 -7.50 -13.05 -2.47
N GLU A 12 -8.59 -12.73 -3.16
CA GLU A 12 -8.70 -12.87 -4.62
C GLU A 12 -8.13 -11.68 -5.41
N VAL A 13 -8.12 -10.47 -4.84
CA VAL A 13 -7.67 -9.25 -5.52
C VAL A 13 -6.15 -9.09 -5.44
N ARG A 14 -5.54 -9.37 -4.28
CA ARG A 14 -4.08 -9.24 -4.07
C ARG A 14 -3.27 -10.11 -5.03
N GLY A 15 -3.78 -11.28 -5.38
CA GLY A 15 -3.12 -12.18 -6.35
C GLY A 15 -3.36 -11.84 -7.82
N ARG A 16 -4.16 -10.80 -8.13
CA ARG A 16 -4.62 -10.49 -9.50
C ARG A 16 -4.47 -9.02 -9.90
N LEU A 17 -4.01 -8.16 -9.00
CA LEU A 17 -3.80 -6.75 -9.31
C LEU A 17 -2.61 -6.61 -10.27
N ASP A 18 -2.85 -6.13 -11.48
CA ASP A 18 -1.80 -5.87 -12.46
C ASP A 18 -1.06 -4.58 -12.09
N LEU A 19 0.19 -4.72 -11.66
CA LEU A 19 1.06 -3.60 -11.26
C LEU A 19 2.04 -3.18 -12.36
N THR A 20 2.00 -3.81 -13.54
CA THR A 20 2.98 -3.57 -14.61
C THR A 20 2.92 -2.14 -15.16
N SER A 21 1.76 -1.50 -15.11
CA SER A 21 1.54 -0.11 -15.50
C SER A 21 1.35 0.85 -14.32
N ALA A 22 1.67 0.41 -13.09
CA ALA A 22 1.50 1.24 -11.91
C ALA A 22 2.48 2.44 -11.94
N ASP A 23 1.94 3.63 -11.75
CA ASP A 23 2.72 4.86 -11.61
C ASP A 23 3.11 5.04 -10.13
N TRP A 24 4.34 4.62 -9.81
CA TRP A 24 4.87 4.61 -8.46
C TRP A 24 5.35 5.99 -8.03
N GLN A 25 4.73 6.53 -7.00
CA GLN A 25 5.07 7.79 -6.37
C GLN A 25 5.94 7.53 -5.14
N ARG A 26 7.14 8.09 -5.15
CA ARG A 26 8.12 7.95 -4.07
C ARG A 26 7.89 9.00 -2.99
N ALA A 27 7.88 8.57 -1.73
CA ALA A 27 7.92 9.47 -0.58
C ALA A 27 9.37 9.94 -0.33
N ALA A 28 9.80 10.99 -1.02
CA ALA A 28 11.15 11.54 -0.92
C ALA A 28 11.14 13.09 -0.96
N GLU A 29 12.01 13.69 -0.16
CA GLU A 29 12.30 15.13 -0.22
C GLU A 29 13.04 15.49 -1.53
N PRO A 30 13.01 16.76 -1.98
CA PRO A 30 13.61 17.18 -3.24
C PRO A 30 15.12 16.88 -3.38
N ASP A 31 15.85 16.83 -2.27
CA ASP A 31 17.29 16.58 -2.19
C ASP A 31 17.63 15.17 -1.66
N ALA A 32 16.64 14.27 -1.60
CA ALA A 32 16.84 12.91 -1.14
C ALA A 32 17.76 12.10 -2.07
N ASP A 33 18.53 11.18 -1.49
CA ASP A 33 19.43 10.30 -2.23
C ASP A 33 18.67 9.49 -3.30
N PRO A 34 18.98 9.62 -4.60
CA PRO A 34 18.28 8.85 -5.63
C PRO A 34 18.35 7.34 -5.41
N ASP A 35 19.42 6.86 -4.76
CA ASP A 35 19.69 5.46 -4.45
C ASP A 35 19.26 5.06 -3.02
N GLY A 36 18.57 5.92 -2.29
CA GLY A 36 18.01 5.62 -0.97
C GLY A 36 16.89 4.57 -0.98
N GLU A 37 16.46 4.17 0.21
CA GLU A 37 15.33 3.28 0.45
C GLU A 37 14.09 4.09 0.85
N TYR A 38 12.98 3.89 0.15
CA TYR A 38 11.79 4.72 0.26
C TYR A 38 10.52 3.88 0.27
N VAL A 39 9.46 4.46 0.84
CA VAL A 39 8.10 3.98 0.59
C VAL A 39 7.65 4.52 -0.77
N GLU A 40 7.10 3.63 -1.60
CA GLU A 40 6.43 4.00 -2.85
C GLU A 40 4.96 3.60 -2.78
N ILE A 41 4.09 4.45 -3.32
CA ILE A 41 2.66 4.21 -3.44
C ILE A 41 2.21 4.33 -4.90
N ALA A 42 1.20 3.55 -5.30
CA ALA A 42 0.57 3.68 -6.60
C ALA A 42 -0.94 3.52 -6.50
N PHE A 43 -1.68 4.28 -7.29
CA PHE A 43 -3.13 4.16 -7.44
C PHE A 43 -3.41 3.35 -8.70
N VAL A 44 -4.02 2.18 -8.53
CA VAL A 44 -4.14 1.16 -9.57
C VAL A 44 -5.62 0.90 -9.87
N PRO A 45 -6.16 1.40 -10.99
CA PRO A 45 -7.49 1.04 -11.45
C PRO A 45 -7.55 -0.46 -11.76
N HIS A 46 -8.60 -1.12 -11.30
CA HIS A 46 -8.81 -2.55 -11.51
C HIS A 46 -10.08 -2.80 -12.34
N THR A 47 -10.17 -4.02 -12.89
CA THR A 47 -11.21 -4.43 -13.84
C THR A 47 -12.61 -4.52 -13.24
N ASP A 48 -12.72 -4.56 -11.91
CA ASP A 48 -13.98 -4.52 -11.17
C ASP A 48 -14.55 -3.09 -11.03
N GLY A 49 -13.84 -2.09 -11.54
CA GLY A 49 -14.24 -0.68 -11.50
C GLY A 49 -13.76 0.07 -10.25
N ASN A 50 -13.03 -0.59 -9.35
CA ASN A 50 -12.46 0.03 -8.16
C ASN A 50 -11.02 0.49 -8.41
N THR A 51 -10.55 1.44 -7.59
CA THR A 51 -9.12 1.77 -7.49
C THR A 51 -8.54 1.15 -6.23
N TYR A 52 -7.39 0.50 -6.37
CA TYR A 52 -6.62 -0.02 -5.25
C TYR A 52 -5.36 0.82 -5.03
N ILE A 53 -4.95 0.94 -3.77
CA ILE A 53 -3.71 1.62 -3.42
C ILE A 53 -2.69 0.55 -3.09
N ALA A 54 -1.62 0.49 -3.88
CA ALA A 54 -0.49 -0.39 -3.67
C ALA A 54 0.62 0.37 -2.94
N MET A 55 1.26 -0.27 -1.96
CA MET A 55 2.40 0.28 -1.22
C MET A 55 3.53 -0.75 -1.19
N ARG A 56 4.75 -0.31 -1.48
CA ARG A 56 5.94 -1.15 -1.47
C ARG A 56 7.17 -0.40 -0.97
N ASN A 57 8.25 -1.16 -0.78
CA ASN A 57 9.59 -0.62 -0.59
C ASN A 57 10.27 -0.43 -1.97
N SER A 58 10.88 0.74 -2.21
CA SER A 58 11.54 1.07 -3.48
C SER A 58 12.69 0.14 -3.87
N LYS A 59 13.27 -0.60 -2.91
CA LYS A 59 14.33 -1.59 -3.14
C LYS A 59 13.82 -3.00 -3.44
N HIS A 60 12.52 -3.24 -3.24
CA HIS A 60 11.89 -4.55 -3.45
C HIS A 60 10.83 -4.44 -4.54
N THR A 61 11.28 -4.57 -5.79
CA THR A 61 10.46 -4.38 -7.01
C THR A 61 10.33 -5.64 -7.87
N ALA A 62 10.91 -6.76 -7.43
CA ALA A 62 10.76 -8.03 -8.12
C ALA A 62 9.29 -8.51 -8.08
N PRO A 63 8.84 -9.32 -9.05
CA PRO A 63 7.45 -9.76 -9.12
C PRO A 63 6.93 -10.47 -7.86
N ASP A 64 7.81 -11.14 -7.12
CA ASP A 64 7.48 -11.90 -5.91
C ASP A 64 7.74 -11.10 -4.62
N ASP A 65 8.20 -9.85 -4.72
CA ASP A 65 8.39 -8.98 -3.57
C ASP A 65 7.05 -8.54 -2.99
N THR A 66 7.04 -8.25 -1.68
CA THR A 66 5.80 -7.93 -0.98
C THR A 66 5.26 -6.56 -1.36
N VAL A 67 4.00 -6.53 -1.76
CA VAL A 67 3.21 -5.32 -1.98
C VAL A 67 1.98 -5.35 -1.08
N LEU A 68 1.79 -4.31 -0.28
CA LEU A 68 0.57 -4.11 0.50
C LEU A 68 -0.49 -3.46 -0.40
N VAL A 69 -1.72 -3.97 -0.34
CA VAL A 69 -2.82 -3.49 -1.19
C VAL A 69 -4.01 -3.08 -0.32
N PHE A 70 -4.45 -1.84 -0.47
CA PHE A 70 -5.53 -1.17 0.26
C PHE A 70 -6.70 -0.84 -0.67
N THR A 71 -7.94 -0.93 -0.17
CA THR A 71 -9.09 -0.30 -0.83
C THR A 71 -8.99 1.19 -0.53
N GLU A 72 -9.79 2.01 -1.19
CA GLU A 72 -9.88 3.43 -0.84
C GLU A 72 -10.23 3.61 0.65
N SER A 73 -11.23 2.87 1.16
CA SER A 73 -11.65 2.97 2.56
C SER A 73 -10.59 2.51 3.58
N GLU A 74 -9.86 1.43 3.28
CA GLU A 74 -8.76 0.97 4.13
C GLU A 74 -7.58 1.94 4.09
N TRP A 75 -7.30 2.52 2.93
CA TRP A 75 -6.23 3.52 2.79
C TRP A 75 -6.55 4.77 3.60
N ASP A 76 -7.80 5.26 3.51
CA ASP A 76 -8.26 6.40 4.30
C ASP A 76 -8.14 6.13 5.80
N ALA A 77 -8.56 4.94 6.24
CA ALA A 77 -8.44 4.51 7.63
C ALA A 77 -6.97 4.40 8.08
N PHE A 78 -6.10 3.80 7.26
CA PHE A 78 -4.67 3.67 7.53
C PHE A 78 -4.00 5.04 7.66
N VAL A 79 -4.25 5.97 6.73
CA VAL A 79 -3.68 7.32 6.75
C VAL A 79 -4.21 8.11 7.95
N ALA A 80 -5.50 7.98 8.27
CA ALA A 80 -6.09 8.63 9.44
C ALA A 80 -5.45 8.13 10.75
N GLY A 81 -5.27 6.81 10.89
CA GLY A 81 -4.59 6.20 12.03
C GLY A 81 -3.13 6.64 12.14
N ALA A 82 -2.39 6.61 11.03
CA ALA A 82 -1.01 7.07 10.99
C ALA A 82 -0.87 8.55 11.41
N LYS A 83 -1.74 9.42 10.91
CA LYS A 83 -1.77 10.84 11.30
C LYS A 83 -2.23 11.08 12.74
N ALA A 84 -3.03 10.18 13.29
CA ALA A 84 -3.42 10.20 14.69
C ALA A 84 -2.31 9.70 15.64
N GLY A 85 -1.16 9.30 15.09
CA GLY A 85 -0.03 8.80 15.84
C GLY A 85 -0.19 7.36 16.32
N GLU A 86 -1.02 6.54 15.66
CA GLU A 86 -1.14 5.12 16.01
C GLU A 86 0.16 4.34 15.83
N PHE A 87 1.07 4.86 15.00
CA PHE A 87 2.43 4.35 14.80
C PHE A 87 3.51 5.20 15.48
N ASP A 88 3.13 6.30 16.14
CA ASP A 88 4.08 7.07 16.94
C ASP A 88 4.43 6.22 18.17
N GLU A 89 5.72 6.05 18.45
CA GLU A 89 6.17 5.21 19.57
C GLU A 89 5.61 5.76 20.91
N PRO A 90 5.08 4.90 21.80
CA PRO A 90 5.04 5.18 23.23
C PRO A 90 6.01 4.29 24.03
N TRP A 91 6.83 3.45 23.38
CA TRP A 91 7.55 2.34 24.04
C TRP A 91 8.91 2.70 24.64
#